data_AF-A0A1Q3NLW2-F1
#
_entry.id   AF-A0A1Q3NLW2-F1
#
_cell.length_a   1.000
_cell.length_b   1.000
_cell.length_c   1.000
_cell.angle_alpha   90.00
_cell.angle_beta   90.00
_cell.angle_gamma   90.00
#
_symmetry.space_group_name_H-M   'P 1'
#
loop_
_entity.id
_entity.type
_entity.pdbx_description
1 polymer ?
#
loop_
_entity_poly.entity_id
_entity_poly.type
_entity_poly.pdbx_seq_one_letter_code
_entity_poly.pdbx_strand_id
1 'polypeptide(L)' 'MSEANNNKTVQQKLSELSELVTWFQSPAFALEEAVTKFKAAETLAEEIEKDLTKLKNDIKVVKKRFDTEE' A
#
# COMPACT_ATOMS: atom_id res chain seq x y z
N MET A 1 -11.37 -20.92 -8.72
CA MET A 1 -11.07 -19.50 -9.02
C MET A 1 -10.07 -19.01 -7.97
N SER A 2 -8.77 -19.10 -8.23
CA SER A 2 -7.77 -18.55 -7.32
C SER A 2 -6.50 -18.28 -8.11
N GLU A 3 -6.57 -17.33 -9.05
CA GLU A 3 -5.36 -16.68 -9.53
C GLU A 3 -4.86 -15.78 -8.39
N ALA A 4 -4.01 -16.37 -7.55
CA ALA A 4 -3.11 -15.65 -6.67
C ALA A 4 -2.12 -14.86 -7.54
N ASN A 5 -2.62 -13.80 -8.18
CA ASN A 5 -1.76 -12.79 -8.74
C ASN A 5 -1.04 -12.13 -7.56
N ASN A 6 0.27 -12.38 -7.49
CA ASN A 6 1.21 -11.93 -6.47
C ASN A 6 1.35 -10.39 -6.32
N ASN A 7 0.34 -9.62 -6.72
CA ASN A 7 0.25 -8.18 -6.47
C ASN A 7 -0.87 -7.92 -5.48
N LYS A 8 -0.50 -7.73 -4.21
CA LYS A 8 -1.43 -7.22 -3.19
C LYS A 8 -2.01 -5.90 -3.68
N THR A 9 -3.32 -5.76 -3.62
CA THR A 9 -3.99 -4.50 -3.92
C THR A 9 -3.59 -3.41 -2.91
N VAL A 10 -3.72 -2.14 -3.29
CA VAL A 10 -3.48 -1.00 -2.38
C VAL A 10 -4.28 -1.15 -1.08
N GLN A 11 -5.52 -1.62 -1.16
CA GLN A 11 -6.38 -1.86 0.00
C GLN A 11 -5.85 -2.97 0.92
N GLN A 12 -5.31 -4.05 0.37
CA GLN A 12 -4.69 -5.11 1.15
C GLN A 12 -3.40 -4.61 1.83
N LYS A 13 -2.56 -3.86 1.11
CA LYS A 13 -1.36 -3.24 1.69
C LYS A 13 -1.72 -2.28 2.82
N LEU A 14 -2.76 -1.46 2.66
CA LEU A 14 -3.26 -0.57 3.72
C LEU A 14 -3.76 -1.35 4.95
N SER A 15 -4.41 -2.50 4.73
CA SER A 15 -4.88 -3.36 5.82
C SER A 15 -3.70 -3.95 6.59
N GLU A 16 -2.69 -4.46 5.90
CA GLU A 16 -1.46 -4.97 6.50
C GLU A 16 -0.68 -3.87 7.26
N LEU A 17 -0.66 -2.64 6.73
CA LEU A 17 -0.07 -1.50 7.45
C LEU A 17 -0.81 -1.24 8.76
N SER A 18 -2.14 -1.29 8.73
CA SER A 18 -2.98 -1.12 9.92
C SER A 18 -2.75 -2.22 10.95
N GLU A 19 -2.56 -3.47 10.52
CA GLU A 19 -2.21 -4.58 11.41
C GLU A 19 -0.83 -4.38 12.05
N LEU A 20 0.16 -3.93 11.29
CA LEU A 20 1.48 -3.60 11.81
C LEU A 20 1.39 -2.50 12.89
N VAL A 21 0.66 -1.42 12.62
CA VAL A 21 0.42 -0.33 13.58
C VAL A 21 -0.34 -0.82 14.83
N THR A 22 -1.26 -1.76 14.66
CA THR A 22 -2.00 -2.37 15.77
C THR A 22 -1.09 -3.24 16.62
N TRP A 23 -0.16 -3.98 16.00
CA TRP A 23 0.85 -4.77 16.71
C TRP A 23 1.74 -3.87 17.60
N PHE A 24 2.11 -2.67 17.13
CA PHE A 24 2.86 -1.71 17.96
C PHE A 24 2.12 -1.26 19.23
N GLN A 25 0.79 -1.31 19.22
CA GLN A 25 -0.07 -0.97 20.36
C GLN A 25 -0.48 -2.20 21.19
N SER A 26 -0.05 -3.39 20.77
CA SER A 26 -0.40 -4.66 21.40
C SER A 26 0.53 -4.97 22.58
N PRO A 27 0.04 -5.70 23.60
CA PRO A 27 0.90 -6.25 24.66
C PRO A 27 1.96 -7.24 24.14
N ALA A 28 1.84 -7.73 22.90
CA ALA A 28 2.85 -8.56 22.24
C ALA A 28 4.01 -7.75 21.62
N PHE A 29 4.09 -6.45 21.90
CA PHE A 29 5.17 -5.59 21.44
C PHE A 29 6.53 -6.04 22.00
N ALA A 30 7.50 -6.22 21.09
CA ALA A 30 8.89 -6.51 21.43
C ALA A 30 9.81 -5.49 20.75
N LEU A 31 10.69 -4.83 21.52
CA LEU A 31 11.59 -3.80 21.00
C LEU A 31 12.54 -4.32 19.91
N GLU A 32 12.99 -5.57 20.04
CA GLU A 32 13.86 -6.24 19.06
C GLU A 32 13.14 -6.44 17.72
N GLU A 33 11.84 -6.75 17.75
CA GLU A 33 11.01 -6.87 16.55
C GLU A 33 10.51 -5.53 16.03
N ALA A 34 10.47 -4.50 16.89
CA ALA A 34 9.94 -3.18 16.56
C ALA A 34 10.66 -2.55 15.37
N VAL A 35 12.00 -2.64 15.32
CA VAL A 35 12.79 -2.11 14.19
C VAL A 35 12.44 -2.82 12.89
N THR A 36 12.29 -4.14 12.94
CA THR A 36 11.95 -4.96 11.76
C THR A 36 10.54 -4.65 11.27
N LYS A 37 9.56 -4.60 12.19
CA LYS A 37 8.16 -4.27 11.88
C LYS A 37 8.01 -2.84 11.39
N PHE A 38 8.80 -1.91 11.93
CA PHE A 38 8.81 -0.51 11.51
C PHE A 38 9.32 -0.37 10.07
N LYS A 39 10.46 -0.99 9.76
CA LYS A 39 10.98 -1.03 8.38
C LYS A 39 10.01 -1.67 7.41
N ALA A 40 9.35 -2.75 7.83
CA ALA A 40 8.32 -3.39 7.01
C ALA A 40 7.13 -2.45 6.75
N ALA A 41 6.66 -1.73 7.78
CA ALA A 41 5.59 -0.74 7.66
C ALA A 41 6.00 0.43 6.75
N GLU A 42 7.23 0.92 6.88
CA GLU A 42 7.80 1.99 6.03
C GLU A 42 7.83 1.57 4.56
N THR A 43 8.40 0.39 4.27
CA THR A 43 8.43 -0.15 2.89
C THR A 43 7.02 -0.32 2.33
N LEU A 44 6.08 -0.84 3.14
CA LEU A 44 4.70 -1.05 2.71
C LEU A 44 3.99 0.29 2.41
N ALA A 45 4.26 1.33 3.23
CA ALA A 45 3.73 2.68 3.02
C ALA A 45 4.28 3.30 1.73
N GLU A 46 5.57 3.16 1.45
CA GLU A 46 6.18 3.63 0.20
C GLU A 46 5.56 2.94 -1.03
N GLU A 47 5.33 1.62 -0.95
CA GLU A 47 4.67 0.89 -2.02
C GLU A 47 3.22 1.36 -2.26
N ILE A 48 2.47 1.62 -1.20
CA ILE A 48 1.11 2.16 -1.27
C ILE A 48 1.12 3.54 -1.94
N GLU A 49 2.03 4.43 -1.55
CA GLU A 49 2.15 5.76 -2.12
C GLU A 49 2.49 5.69 -3.62
N LYS A 50 3.40 4.79 -4.00
CA LYS A 50 3.78 4.56 -5.39
C LYS A 50 2.60 4.05 -6.21
N ASP A 51 1.84 3.09 -5.69
CA ASP A 51 0.66 2.54 -6.35
C ASP A 51 -0.44 3.60 -6.51
N LEU A 52 -0.72 4.39 -5.47
CA LEU A 52 -1.67 5.51 -5.52
C LEU A 52 -1.25 6.59 -6.51
N THR A 53 0.04 6.92 -6.56
CA THR A 53 0.60 7.89 -7.50
C THR A 53 0.48 7.41 -8.94
N LYS A 54 0.74 6.12 -9.17
CA LYS A 54 0.53 5.49 -10.48
C LYS A 54 -0.93 5.56 -10.90
N LEU A 55 -1.86 5.17 -10.03
CA LEU A 55 -3.30 5.27 -10.29
C LEU A 55 -3.74 6.70 -10.62
N LYS A 56 -3.24 7.70 -9.87
CA LYS A 56 -3.51 9.11 -10.14
C LYS A 56 -3.00 9.55 -11.51
N ASN A 57 -1.81 9.09 -11.91
CA ASN A 57 -1.26 9.39 -13.23
C ASN A 57 -2.06 8.72 -14.35
N ASP A 58 -2.45 7.47 -14.18
CA ASP A 58 -3.27 6.73 -15.14
C ASP A 58 -4.62 7.44 -15.35
N ILE A 59 -5.29 7.87 -14.27
CA ILE A 59 -6.54 8.67 -14.34
C ILE A 59 -6.32 9.99 -15.09
N LYS A 60 -5.22 10.70 -14.82
CA LYS A 60 -4.90 11.96 -15.53
C LYS A 60 -4.68 11.74 -17.03
N VAL A 61 -4.00 10.66 -17.42
CA VAL A 61 -3.78 10.32 -18.83
C VAL A 61 -5.09 9.96 -19.52
N VAL A 62 -5.93 9.16 -18.86
CA VAL A 62 -7.26 8.82 -19.36
C VAL A 62 -8.10 10.09 -19.55
N LYS A 63 -8.17 10.96 -18.54
CA LYS A 63 -8.90 12.23 -18.64
C LYS A 63 -8.41 13.08 -19.81
N LYS A 64 -7.10 13.27 -19.96
CA LYS A 64 -6.53 14.01 -21.10
C LYS A 64 -6.95 13.40 -22.44
N ARG A 65 -6.93 12.07 -22.58
CA ARG A 65 -7.34 11.42 -23.83
C ARG A 65 -8.79 11.73 -24.19
N PHE A 66 -9.70 11.68 -23.22
CA PHE A 66 -11.11 12.01 -23.43
C PHE A 66 -11.37 13.51 -23.64
N ASP A 67 -10.61 14.40 -22.98
CA ASP A 67 -10.68 15.86 -23.21
C ASP A 67 -10.11 16.28 -24.59
N THR A 68 -9.41 15.40 -25.31
CA THR A 68 -8.83 15.71 -26.65
C THR A 68 -9.68 15.14 -27.80
N GLU A 69 -10.84 14.53 -27.53
CA GLU A 69 -11.78 14.01 -28.53
C GLU A 69 -13.02 14.91 -28.76
N GLU A 70 -12.96 16.19 -28.37
CA GLU A 70 -13.88 17.27 -28.82
C GLU A 70 -13.16 18.26 -29.76
#